data_AF-I4K5J8-F1
#
_entry.id   AF-I4K5J8-F1
#
_cell.length_a   1.000
_cell.length_b   1.000
_cell.length_c   1.000
_cell.angle_alpha   90.00
_cell.angle_beta   90.00
_cell.angle_gamma   90.00
#
_symmetry.space_group_name_H-M   'P 1'
#
loop_
_entity.id
_entity.type
_entity.pdbx_description
1 polymer ?
#
loop_
_entity_poly.entity_id
_entity_poly.type
_entity_poly.pdbx_seq_one_letter_code
_entity_poly.pdbx_strand_id
1 'polypeptide(L)' 'MLYQVVPAGKNFFHILEVPSGRIKGFRSDHNKACELAKTLEAKLHARCGRVVSSPG' A
#
# COMPACT_ATOMS: atom_id res chain seq x y z
N MET A 1 -4.35 -6.99 -5.00
CA MET A 1 -4.41 -5.88 -4.03
C MET A 1 -3.36 -6.13 -2.97
N LEU A 2 -2.25 -5.38 -3.00
CA LEU A 2 -1.16 -5.50 -2.01
C LEU A 2 -1.32 -4.57 -0.82
N TYR A 3 -2.11 -3.51 -0.98
CA TYR A 3 -2.40 -2.54 0.08
C TYR A 3 -3.90 -2.32 0.23
N GLN A 4 -4.38 -2.23 1.46
CA GLN A 4 -5.77 -1.97 1.79
C GLN A 4 -5.88 -0.71 2.66
N VAL A 5 -6.80 0.19 2.30
CA VAL A 5 -7.10 1.39 3.10
C VAL A 5 -8.21 1.04 4.08
N VAL A 6 -7.92 1.10 5.38
CA VAL A 6 -8.87 0.82 6.46
C VAL A 6 -9.17 2.13 7.20
N PRO A 7 -10.44 2.56 7.28
CA PRO A 7 -10.81 3.71 8.11
C PRO A 7 -10.69 3.33 9.59
N ALA A 8 -9.97 4.14 10.37
CA ALA A 8 -9.76 3.89 11.81
C ALA A 8 -10.31 4.97 12.73
N GLY A 9 -10.79 6.09 12.18
CA GLY A 9 -11.44 7.14 12.96
C GLY A 9 -11.66 8.42 12.15
N LYS A 10 -12.04 9.50 12.86
CA LYS A 10 -12.23 10.83 12.26
C LYS A 10 -10.91 11.31 11.65
N ASN A 11 -10.85 11.40 10.32
CA ASN A 11 -9.67 11.78 9.52
C ASN A 11 -8.44 10.88 9.77
N PHE A 12 -8.68 9.63 10.12
CA PHE A 12 -7.62 8.66 10.41
C PHE A 12 -7.81 7.41 9.55
N PHE A 13 -6.83 7.15 8.69
CA PHE A 13 -6.82 6.01 7.79
C PHE A 13 -5.56 5.18 8.03
N HIS A 14 -5.71 3.87 7.99
CA HIS A 14 -4.61 2.92 7.99
C HIS A 14 -4.40 2.41 6.58
N ILE A 15 -3.14 2.35 6.14
CA ILE A 15 -2.76 1.59 4.95
C ILE A 15 -2.15 0.29 5.44
N LEU A 16 -2.90 -0.79 5.31
CA LEU A 16 -2.47 -2.15 5.61
C LEU A 16 -1.73 -2.71 4.41
N GLU A 17 -0.49 -3.13 4.60
CA GLU A 17 0.28 -3.93 3.65
C GLU A 17 -0.05 -5.41 3.86
N VAL A 18 -0.77 -6.00 2.90
CA VAL A 18 -1.20 -7.40 2.96
C VAL A 18 -0.02 -8.39 3.01
N PRO A 19 1.03 -8.27 2.18
CA PRO A 19 2.10 -9.28 2.15
C PRO A 19 3.03 -9.25 3.37
N SER A 20 3.16 -8.11 4.05
CA SER A 20 4.04 -7.96 5.23
C SER A 20 3.28 -7.89 6.55
N GLY A 21 1.95 -7.74 6.50
CA GLY A 21 1.12 -7.42 7.66
C GLY A 21 1.38 -6.03 8.26
N ARG A 22 2.14 -5.16 7.57
CA ARG A 22 2.56 -3.87 8.12
C ARG A 22 1.46 -2.84 7.98
N ILE A 23 1.05 -2.26 9.10
CA ILE A 23 0.07 -1.17 9.11
C ILE A 23 0.82 0.16 9.17
N LYS A 24 0.47 1.08 8.27
CA LYS A 24 0.90 2.48 8.33
C LYS A 24 -0.29 3.37 8.67
N GLY A 25 -0.23 3.99 9.84
CA GLY A 25 -1.16 5.05 10.22
C GLY A 25 -0.93 6.29 9.37
N PHE A 26 -2.01 6.80 8.78
CA PHE A 26 -2.01 7.99 7.93
C PHE A 26 -3.13 8.93 8.40
N ARG A 27 -2.73 10.12 8.87
CA ARG A 27 -3.64 11.18 9.33
C ARG A 27 -3.87 12.18 8.20
N SER A 28 -4.78 11.86 7.29
CA SER A 28 -5.22 12.76 6.21
C SER A 28 -6.54 12.25 5.62
N ASP A 29 -6.90 12.69 4.41
CA ASP A 29 -8.11 12.31 3.71
C ASP A 29 -8.01 10.93 3.03
N HIS A 30 -9.17 10.34 2.75
CA HIS A 30 -9.30 9.06 2.03
C HIS A 30 -8.57 9.07 0.67
N ASN A 31 -8.65 10.18 -0.08
CA ASN A 31 -7.99 10.32 -1.38
C ASN A 31 -6.47 10.18 -1.27
N LYS A 32 -5.85 10.90 -0.31
CA LYS A 32 -4.41 10.81 -0.07
C LYS A 32 -3.99 9.43 0.42
N ALA A 33 -4.83 8.78 1.24
CA ALA A 33 -4.57 7.40 1.68
C ALA A 33 -4.60 6.42 0.50
N CYS A 34 -5.51 6.60 -0.45
CA CYS A 34 -5.59 5.80 -1.67
C CYS A 34 -4.40 6.03 -2.60
N GLU A 35 -3.98 7.28 -2.83
CA GLU A 35 -2.77 7.60 -3.60
C GLU A 35 -1.50 6.99 -2.99
N LEU A 36 -1.38 7.06 -1.67
CA LEU A 36 -0.25 6.48 -0.96
C LEU A 36 -0.25 4.95 -1.07
N ALA A 37 -1.42 4.29 -0.97
CA ALA A 37 -1.54 2.86 -1.18
C ALA A 37 -1.10 2.44 -2.59
N LYS A 38 -1.54 3.15 -3.63
CA LYS A 38 -1.11 2.92 -5.03
C LYS A 38 0.39 3.14 -5.22
N THR A 39 0.94 4.20 -4.63
CA THR A 39 2.38 4.49 -4.71
C THR A 39 3.22 3.40 -4.03
N LEU A 40 2.74 2.88 -2.89
CA LEU A 40 3.38 1.77 -2.20
C LEU A 40 3.26 0.47 -3.00
N GLU A 41 2.09 0.20 -3.59
CA GLU A 41 1.89 -0.92 -4.52
C GLU A 41 2.87 -0.85 -5.68
N ALA A 42 2.95 0.29 -6.37
CA ALA A 42 3.90 0.51 -7.45
C ALA A 42 5.36 0.34 -7.01
N LYS A 43 5.74 0.83 -5.82
CA LYS A 43 7.10 0.63 -5.26
C LYS A 43 7.38 -0.83 -4.91
N LEU A 44 6.38 -1.57 -4.42
CA LEU A 44 6.52 -2.98 -4.11
C LEU A 44 6.58 -3.82 -5.39
N HIS A 45 5.76 -3.51 -6.39
CA HIS A 45 5.86 -4.07 -7.73
C HIS A 45 7.21 -3.75 -8.39
N ALA A 46 7.76 -2.54 -8.19
CA ALA A 46 9.10 -2.22 -8.68
C ALA A 46 10.21 -2.98 -7.92
N ARG A 47 10.04 -3.21 -6.61
CA ARG A 47 10.99 -3.98 -5.78
C ARG A 47 10.93 -5.48 -6.03
N CYS A 48 9.75 -6.06 -6.20
CA CYS A 48 9.56 -7.48 -6.49
C CYS A 48 9.52 -7.79 -8.00
N GLY A 49 9.38 -6.79 -8.86
CA GLY A 49 9.39 -6.94 -10.32
C GLY A 49 10.76 -7.25 -10.92
N ARG A 50 11.84 -7.20 -10.11
CA ARG A 50 13.14 -7.77 -10.49
C ARG A 50 13.26 -9.27 -10.21
N VAL A 51 12.27 -9.89 -9.55
CA VAL A 51 12.30 -11.36 -9.26
C VAL A 51 11.47 -12.17 -10.27
N VAL A 52 10.77 -11.55 -11.23
CA VAL A 52 10.18 -12.28 -12.37
C VAL A 52 10.51 -11.61 -13.69
N SER A 53 11.80 -11.62 -14.02
CA SER A 53 12.23 -11.72 -15.41
C SER A 53 13.02 -13.01 -15.53
N SER A 54 12.32 -14.14 -15.54
CA SER A 54 12.85 -15.36 -16.14
C SER A 54 12.35 -15.37 -17.57
N PRO A 55 13.21 -15.17 -18.59
CA PRO A 55 12.91 -15.65 -19.92
C PRO A 55 13.08 -17.17 -19.90
N GLY A 56 12.03 -17.90 -20.24
CA GLY A 56 12.02 -19.35 -20.39
C GLY A 56 10.83 -19.77 -21.22
#